data_AF-A0A845QML1-F1
#
_entry.id   AF-A0A845QML1-F1
#
_cell.length_a   1.000
_cell.length_b   1.000
_cell.length_c   1.000
_cell.angle_alpha   90.00
_cell.angle_beta   90.00
_cell.angle_gamma   90.00
#
_symmetry.space_group_name_H-M   'P 1'
#
loop_
_entity.id
_entity.type
_entity.pdbx_description
1 polymer ?
#
loop_
_entity_poly.entity_id
_entity_poly.type
_entity_poly.pdbx_seq_one_letter_code
_entity_poly.pdbx_strand_id
1 'polypeptide(L)'
;MEKSKTFISIFLVILIISIAVYEKHVDNERSEYNFQASASEECFATFCESALGVFDEKSTTFSDLQSSYTALMSSMKVWARNHYAHWQDKNLPYDITYGEEEGDDPLMDVYFAIPELYSDIVNACYLKEPEYEITLTKKQVEERVAELRSQMEIHCVPFS
;
A
#
# COMPACT_ATOMS: atom_id res chain seq x y z
N MET A 1 -12.31 10.64 -55.30
CA MET A 1 -11.03 10.91 -54.59
C MET A 1 -11.20 11.86 -53.40
N GLU A 2 -11.96 12.96 -53.52
CA GLU A 2 -12.23 13.88 -52.38
C GLU A 2 -12.89 13.24 -51.17
N LYS A 3 -14.00 12.48 -51.37
CA LYS A 3 -14.71 11.80 -50.26
C LYS A 3 -13.81 10.86 -49.45
N SER A 4 -12.85 10.21 -50.12
CA SER A 4 -11.87 9.32 -49.46
C SER A 4 -10.85 10.10 -48.64
N LYS A 5 -10.41 11.27 -49.10
CA LYS A 5 -9.50 12.14 -48.34
C LYS A 5 -10.21 12.73 -47.11
N THR A 6 -11.46 13.16 -47.25
CA THR A 6 -12.28 13.64 -46.12
C THR A 6 -12.49 12.55 -45.07
N PHE A 7 -12.78 11.31 -45.50
CA PHE A 7 -12.92 10.17 -44.58
C PHE A 7 -11.63 9.87 -43.82
N ILE A 8 -10.49 9.83 -44.53
CA ILE A 8 -9.17 9.63 -43.91
C ILE A 8 -8.84 10.75 -42.91
N SER A 9 -9.12 12.01 -43.26
CA SER A 9 -8.91 13.14 -42.36
C SER A 9 -9.77 13.06 -41.09
N ILE A 10 -11.05 12.70 -41.21
CA ILE A 10 -11.94 12.53 -40.06
C ILE A 10 -11.45 11.39 -39.16
N PHE A 11 -11.07 10.26 -39.76
CA PHE A 11 -10.53 9.12 -39.02
C PHE A 11 -9.25 9.48 -38.26
N LEU A 12 -8.33 10.23 -38.89
CA LEU A 12 -7.12 10.71 -38.23
C LEU A 12 -7.41 11.64 -37.06
N VAL A 13 -8.38 12.55 -37.21
CA VAL A 13 -8.79 13.44 -36.10
C VAL A 13 -9.35 12.63 -34.93
N ILE A 14 -10.21 11.64 -35.20
CA ILE A 14 -10.75 10.76 -34.16
C ILE A 14 -9.61 9.99 -33.47
N LEU A 15 -8.68 9.43 -34.25
CA LEU A 15 -7.54 8.69 -33.71
C LEU A 15 -6.68 9.55 -32.78
N ILE A 16 -6.36 10.79 -33.17
CA ILE A 16 -5.59 11.72 -32.34
C ILE A 16 -6.34 12.06 -31.04
N ILE A 17 -7.65 12.32 -31.12
CA ILE A 17 -8.46 12.60 -29.93
C ILE A 17 -8.50 11.37 -29.00
N SER A 18 -8.67 10.16 -29.55
CA SER A 18 -8.67 8.92 -28.78
C SER A 18 -7.34 8.69 -28.06
N ILE A 19 -6.20 8.94 -28.72
CA ILE A 19 -4.87 8.84 -28.10
C ILE A 19 -4.75 9.86 -26.96
N ALA A 20 -5.11 11.12 -27.18
CA ALA A 20 -5.03 12.16 -26.16
C ALA A 20 -5.93 11.89 -24.94
N VAL A 21 -7.12 11.34 -25.16
CA VAL A 21 -8.02 10.94 -24.07
C VAL A 21 -7.46 9.75 -23.29
N TYR A 22 -6.86 8.78 -23.98
CA TYR A 22 -6.22 7.63 -23.36
C TYR A 22 -5.00 8.02 -22.53
N GLU A 23 -4.10 8.86 -23.06
CA GLU A 23 -2.94 9.37 -22.33
C GLU A 23 -3.35 10.08 -21.04
N LYS A 24 -4.34 10.99 -21.12
CA LYS A 24 -4.88 11.67 -19.93
C LYS A 24 -5.47 10.70 -18.91
N HIS A 25 -6.12 9.63 -19.36
CA HIS A 25 -6.68 8.63 -18.47
C HIS A 25 -5.58 7.88 -17.71
N VAL A 26 -4.54 7.43 -18.42
CA VAL A 26 -3.36 6.76 -17.84
C VAL A 26 -2.64 7.69 -16.86
N ASP A 27 -2.46 8.96 -17.19
CA ASP A 27 -1.82 9.95 -16.31
C ASP A 27 -2.62 10.13 -15.01
N ASN A 28 -3.96 10.19 -15.10
CA ASN A 28 -4.81 10.30 -13.91
C ASN A 28 -4.71 9.05 -13.02
N GLU A 29 -4.69 7.85 -13.62
CA GLU A 29 -4.55 6.59 -12.88
C GLU A 29 -3.19 6.52 -12.17
N ARG A 30 -2.10 6.86 -12.87
CA ARG A 30 -0.76 6.94 -12.26
C ARG A 30 -0.67 7.98 -11.16
N SER A 31 -1.29 9.15 -11.35
CA SER A 31 -1.33 10.20 -10.33
C SER A 31 -2.09 9.74 -9.08
N GLU A 32 -3.21 9.05 -9.25
CA GLU A 32 -3.99 8.50 -8.15
C GLU A 32 -3.20 7.39 -7.43
N TYR A 33 -2.57 6.49 -8.19
CA TYR A 33 -1.69 5.46 -7.63
C TYR A 33 -0.59 6.08 -6.77
N ASN A 34 0.16 7.06 -7.31
CA ASN A 34 1.25 7.72 -6.62
C ASN A 34 0.78 8.39 -5.33
N PHE A 35 -0.38 9.06 -5.38
CA PHE A 35 -0.96 9.69 -4.20
C PHE A 35 -1.27 8.67 -3.10
N GLN A 36 -1.91 7.54 -3.45
CA GLN A 36 -2.26 6.51 -2.46
C GLN A 36 -1.04 5.74 -1.93
N ALA A 37 -0.03 5.53 -2.77
CA ALA A 37 1.24 4.93 -2.38
C ALA A 37 1.93 5.77 -1.29
N SER A 38 2.08 7.08 -1.54
CA SER A 38 2.69 8.01 -0.59
C SER A 38 1.86 8.18 0.68
N ALA A 39 0.53 8.28 0.57
CA ALA A 39 -0.34 8.38 1.73
C ALA A 39 -0.25 7.13 2.63
N SER A 40 -0.14 5.94 2.02
CA SER A 40 0.00 4.67 2.75
C SER A 40 1.35 4.55 3.42
N GLU A 41 2.41 4.97 2.74
CA GLU A 41 3.77 5.01 3.29
C GLU A 41 3.85 5.94 4.51
N GLU A 42 3.26 7.14 4.45
CA GLU A 42 3.21 8.09 5.56
C GLU A 42 2.42 7.54 6.76
N CYS A 43 1.24 6.96 6.51
CA CYS A 43 0.45 6.32 7.56
C CYS A 43 1.19 5.14 8.19
N PHE A 44 1.93 4.38 7.37
CA PHE A 44 2.70 3.22 7.81
C PHE A 44 3.88 3.63 8.69
N ALA A 45 4.60 4.69 8.31
CA ALA A 45 5.66 5.26 9.14
C ALA A 45 5.12 5.67 10.52
N THR A 46 3.98 6.35 10.56
CA THR A 46 3.31 6.79 11.80
C THR A 46 2.90 5.62 12.69
N PHE A 47 2.36 4.54 12.09
CA PHE A 47 2.05 3.31 12.81
C PHE A 47 3.31 2.65 13.37
N CYS A 48 4.39 2.57 12.60
CA CYS A 48 5.66 2.00 13.06
C CYS A 48 6.24 2.76 14.26
N GLU A 49 6.22 4.09 14.22
CA GLU A 49 6.64 4.93 15.34
C GLU A 49 5.79 4.66 16.59
N SER A 50 4.47 4.55 16.42
CA SER A 50 3.56 4.21 17.50
C SER A 50 3.81 2.80 18.06
N ALA A 51 3.98 1.79 17.20
CA ALA A 51 4.21 0.41 17.58
C ALA A 51 5.50 0.25 18.39
N LEU A 52 6.59 0.90 17.97
CA LEU A 52 7.86 0.90 18.69
C LEU A 52 7.75 1.69 20.01
N GLY A 53 7.04 2.82 19.98
CA GLY A 53 6.88 3.70 21.13
C GLY A 53 6.03 3.14 22.27
N VAL A 54 5.31 2.01 22.08
CA VAL A 54 4.66 1.26 23.17
C VAL A 54 5.68 0.69 24.16
N PHE A 55 6.85 0.28 23.66
CA PHE A 55 7.89 -0.36 24.47
C PHE A 55 8.88 0.64 25.07
N ASP A 56 8.78 1.91 24.69
CA ASP A 56 9.57 2.99 25.25
C ASP A 56 8.84 3.57 26.47
N GLU A 57 9.56 3.83 27.57
CA GLU A 57 9.01 4.07 28.92
C GLU A 57 7.96 5.20 29.05
N LYS A 58 7.73 6.01 27.99
CA LYS A 58 6.77 7.13 27.99
C LYS A 58 6.05 7.47 26.67
N SER A 59 6.29 6.82 25.53
CA SER A 59 6.02 7.51 24.25
C SER A 59 4.69 7.25 23.55
N THR A 60 3.98 6.15 23.80
CA THR A 60 2.74 5.86 23.03
C THR A 60 1.64 5.25 23.89
N THR A 61 0.46 5.86 23.87
CA THR A 61 -0.73 5.31 24.53
C THR A 61 -1.47 4.32 23.64
N PHE A 62 -2.36 3.52 24.22
CA PHE A 62 -3.25 2.66 23.44
C PHE A 62 -4.06 3.45 22.40
N SER A 63 -4.50 4.66 22.75
CA SER A 63 -5.27 5.54 21.86
C SER A 63 -4.44 5.97 20.64
N ASP A 64 -3.16 6.28 20.84
CA ASP A 64 -2.25 6.69 19.76
C ASP A 64 -1.97 5.52 18.81
N LEU A 65 -1.70 4.34 19.38
CA LEU A 65 -1.52 3.10 18.62
C LEU A 65 -2.77 2.73 17.82
N GLN A 66 -3.95 2.78 18.44
CA GLN A 66 -5.21 2.47 17.78
C GLN A 66 -5.53 3.47 16.67
N SER A 67 -5.28 4.76 16.90
CA SER A 67 -5.54 5.81 15.92
C SER A 67 -4.63 5.67 14.70
N SER A 68 -3.32 5.47 14.91
CA SER A 68 -2.35 5.27 13.83
C SER A 68 -2.62 3.98 13.04
N TYR A 69 -2.95 2.88 13.72
CA TYR A 69 -3.40 1.64 13.08
C TYR A 69 -4.66 1.85 12.22
N THR A 70 -5.66 2.55 12.74
CA THR A 70 -6.92 2.80 12.01
C THR A 70 -6.68 3.65 10.75
N ALA A 71 -5.85 4.69 10.87
CA ALA A 71 -5.45 5.52 9.74
C ALA A 71 -4.72 4.69 8.67
N LEU A 72 -3.75 3.87 9.11
CA LEU A 72 -3.02 2.96 8.23
C LEU A 72 -3.96 1.99 7.51
N MET A 73 -4.82 1.27 8.22
CA MET A 73 -5.71 0.29 7.58
C MET A 73 -6.72 0.94 6.63
N SER A 74 -7.16 2.17 6.92
CA SER A 74 -7.99 2.93 6.00
C SER A 74 -7.23 3.29 4.72
N SER A 75 -5.98 3.72 4.83
CA SER A 75 -5.12 4.06 3.69
C SER A 75 -4.75 2.81 2.89
N MET A 76 -4.26 1.77 3.56
CA MET A 76 -3.90 0.46 2.99
C MET A 76 -5.07 -0.21 2.26
N LYS A 77 -6.31 -0.04 2.72
CA LYS A 77 -7.47 -0.59 2.00
C LYS A 77 -7.67 0.06 0.63
N VAL A 78 -7.49 1.38 0.54
CA VAL A 78 -7.59 2.10 -0.74
C VAL A 78 -6.39 1.74 -1.62
N TRP A 79 -5.22 1.71 -1.01
CA TRP A 79 -3.98 1.37 -1.68
C TRP A 79 -3.96 -0.04 -2.24
N ALA A 80 -4.28 -1.07 -1.45
CA ALA A 80 -4.35 -2.45 -1.89
C ALA A 80 -5.26 -2.64 -3.10
N ARG A 81 -6.41 -1.94 -3.14
CA ARG A 81 -7.30 -1.99 -4.30
C ARG A 81 -6.65 -1.40 -5.56
N ASN A 82 -5.99 -0.26 -5.44
CA ASN A 82 -5.36 0.39 -6.60
C ASN A 82 -4.12 -0.40 -7.05
N HIS A 83 -3.29 -0.82 -6.10
CA HIS A 83 -2.16 -1.70 -6.32
C HIS A 83 -2.57 -2.98 -7.07
N TYR A 84 -3.62 -3.65 -6.61
CA TYR A 84 -4.17 -4.84 -7.24
C TYR A 84 -4.55 -4.63 -8.72
N ALA A 85 -5.16 -3.49 -9.05
CA ALA A 85 -5.51 -3.17 -10.44
C ALA A 85 -4.27 -3.11 -11.33
N HIS A 86 -3.21 -2.45 -10.85
CA HIS A 86 -1.94 -2.35 -11.58
C HIS A 86 -1.17 -3.68 -11.63
N TRP A 87 -1.27 -4.49 -10.58
CA TRP A 87 -0.73 -5.83 -10.53
C TRP A 87 -1.40 -6.76 -11.57
N GLN A 88 -2.74 -6.74 -11.65
CA GLN A 88 -3.51 -7.50 -12.65
C GLN A 88 -3.14 -7.12 -14.08
N ASP A 89 -2.93 -5.83 -14.34
CA ASP A 89 -2.55 -5.30 -15.63
C ASP A 89 -1.05 -5.49 -15.95
N LYS A 90 -0.29 -6.12 -15.05
CA LYS A 90 1.18 -6.32 -15.14
C LYS A 90 1.92 -5.02 -15.42
N ASN A 91 1.47 -3.93 -14.81
CA ASN A 91 1.96 -2.59 -15.11
C ASN A 91 2.47 -1.86 -13.87
N LEU A 92 2.80 -2.55 -12.77
CA LEU A 92 3.41 -1.95 -11.59
C LEU A 92 4.73 -1.21 -11.93
N PRO A 93 5.10 -0.17 -11.18
CA PRO A 93 6.31 0.62 -11.43
C PRO A 93 7.62 -0.07 -10.95
N TYR A 94 7.55 -1.34 -10.57
CA TYR A 94 8.66 -2.13 -10.09
C TYR A 94 8.50 -3.59 -10.54
N ASP A 95 9.61 -4.30 -10.62
CA ASP A 95 9.62 -5.73 -10.97
C ASP A 95 9.26 -6.58 -9.75
N ILE A 96 8.32 -7.50 -9.91
CA ILE A 96 7.98 -8.49 -8.89
C ILE A 96 9.06 -9.58 -8.94
N THR A 97 9.80 -9.74 -7.84
CA THR A 97 10.93 -10.68 -7.74
C THR A 97 10.57 -12.01 -7.08
N TYR A 98 9.40 -12.10 -6.45
CA TYR A 98 8.88 -13.34 -5.85
C TYR A 98 8.06 -14.13 -6.87
N GLY A 99 8.17 -15.46 -6.80
CA GLY A 99 7.67 -16.36 -7.84
C GLY A 99 6.20 -16.12 -8.18
N GLU A 100 5.89 -16.04 -9.48
CA GLU A 100 4.53 -15.98 -10.04
C GLU A 100 3.70 -17.26 -9.75
N GLU A 101 4.05 -18.04 -8.72
CA GLU A 101 3.28 -19.20 -8.28
C GLU A 101 2.03 -18.71 -7.56
N GLU A 102 0.95 -18.62 -8.35
CA GLU A 102 -0.45 -18.58 -7.94
C GLU A 102 -0.94 -17.29 -7.25
N GLY A 103 -1.13 -16.24 -8.05
CA GLY A 103 -2.37 -15.44 -7.98
C GLY A 103 -2.58 -14.47 -6.82
N ASP A 104 -1.64 -14.36 -5.88
CA ASP A 104 -1.74 -13.41 -4.77
C ASP A 104 -0.95 -12.12 -5.03
N ASP A 105 -1.59 -10.99 -4.74
CA ASP A 105 -0.98 -9.66 -4.82
C ASP A 105 0.10 -9.56 -3.73
N PRO A 106 1.36 -9.22 -4.07
CA PRO A 106 2.47 -9.22 -3.11
C PRO A 106 2.28 -8.21 -1.96
N LEU A 107 1.43 -7.19 -2.13
CA LEU A 107 1.08 -6.26 -1.05
C LEU A 107 0.19 -6.90 0.02
N MET A 108 -0.51 -8.01 -0.28
CA MET A 108 -1.43 -8.65 0.65
C MET A 108 -0.72 -9.23 1.87
N ASP A 109 0.50 -9.72 1.71
CA ASP A 109 1.32 -10.21 2.84
C ASP A 109 1.55 -9.09 3.86
N VAL A 110 1.90 -7.89 3.38
CA VAL A 110 2.05 -6.70 4.22
C VAL A 110 0.71 -6.30 4.85
N TYR A 111 -0.37 -6.32 4.05
CA TYR A 111 -1.71 -5.98 4.51
C TYR A 111 -2.18 -6.86 5.66
N PHE A 112 -1.87 -8.15 5.66
CA PHE A 112 -2.26 -9.09 6.72
C PHE A 112 -1.32 -9.08 7.93
N ALA A 113 -0.03 -8.83 7.71
CA ALA A 113 0.95 -8.80 8.79
C ALA A 113 0.80 -7.57 9.72
N ILE A 114 0.25 -6.45 9.22
CA ILE A 114 -0.02 -5.24 10.02
C ILE A 114 -1.06 -5.50 11.14
N PRO A 115 -2.27 -6.04 10.87
CA PRO A 115 -3.24 -6.44 11.89
C PRO A 115 -2.69 -7.42 12.92
N GLU A 116 -1.88 -8.39 12.49
CA GLU A 116 -1.24 -9.35 13.40
C GLU A 116 -0.29 -8.63 14.36
N LEU A 117 0.58 -7.74 13.86
CA LEU A 117 1.48 -6.97 14.70
C LEU A 117 0.70 -6.09 15.70
N TYR A 118 -0.35 -5.41 15.23
CA TYR A 118 -1.21 -4.61 16.11
C TYR A 118 -1.85 -5.48 17.20
N SER A 119 -2.43 -6.62 16.84
CA SER A 119 -3.06 -7.55 17.77
C SER A 119 -2.08 -8.07 18.82
N ASP A 120 -0.88 -8.46 18.41
CA ASP A 120 0.14 -8.97 19.32
C ASP A 120 0.60 -7.90 20.33
N ILE A 121 0.78 -6.65 19.87
CA ILE A 121 1.10 -5.52 20.75
C ILE A 121 -0.04 -5.26 21.73
N VAL A 122 -1.29 -5.26 21.25
CA VAL A 122 -2.47 -5.03 22.10
C VAL A 122 -2.60 -6.10 23.18
N ASN A 123 -2.42 -7.37 22.81
CA ASN A 123 -2.48 -8.48 23.74
C ASN A 123 -1.33 -8.45 24.75
N ALA A 124 -0.09 -8.22 24.31
CA ALA A 124 1.06 -8.22 25.20
C ALA A 124 1.08 -7.03 26.17
N CYS A 125 0.64 -5.84 25.72
CA CYS A 125 0.86 -4.60 26.46
C CYS A 125 -0.39 -4.03 27.13
N TYR A 126 -1.59 -4.31 26.62
CA TYR A 126 -2.83 -3.64 27.06
C TYR A 126 -3.91 -4.61 27.56
N LEU A 127 -4.05 -5.78 26.95
CA LEU A 127 -5.00 -6.81 27.38
C LEU A 127 -4.26 -7.83 28.25
N LYS A 128 -4.23 -7.61 29.57
CA LYS A 128 -3.67 -8.56 30.54
C LYS A 128 -4.58 -9.80 30.69
N GLU A 129 -4.81 -10.54 29.62
CA GLU A 129 -5.56 -11.79 29.66
C GLU A 129 -4.67 -12.93 30.17
N PRO A 130 -4.95 -13.52 31.35
CA PRO A 130 -4.08 -14.50 31.98
C PRO A 130 -4.07 -15.87 31.26
N GLU A 131 -4.97 -16.12 30.31
CA GLU A 131 -5.05 -17.40 29.57
C GLU A 131 -4.15 -17.44 28.32
N TYR A 132 -3.70 -16.29 27.83
CA TYR A 132 -2.80 -16.16 26.68
C TYR A 132 -1.66 -15.21 27.04
N GLU A 133 -0.65 -15.71 27.76
CA GLU A 133 0.54 -14.93 28.10
C GLU A 133 1.43 -14.74 26.86
N ILE A 134 1.03 -13.84 25.96
CA ILE A 134 1.82 -13.48 24.79
C ILE A 134 3.00 -12.65 25.28
N THR A 135 4.18 -13.28 25.34
CA THR A 135 5.43 -12.59 25.62
C THR A 135 5.96 -11.98 24.33
N LEU A 136 5.61 -10.71 24.08
CA LEU A 136 6.16 -9.94 22.97
C LEU A 136 7.27 -9.01 23.48
N THR A 137 8.48 -9.18 22.95
CA THR A 137 9.63 -8.35 23.30
C THR A 137 9.81 -7.18 22.34
N LYS A 138 10.41 -6.08 22.81
CA LYS A 138 10.77 -4.93 21.97
C LYS A 138 11.55 -5.34 20.71
N LYS A 139 12.53 -6.24 20.85
CA LYS A 139 13.35 -6.74 19.74
C LYS A 139 12.52 -7.42 18.65
N GLN A 140 11.52 -8.22 19.04
CA GLN A 140 10.62 -8.87 18.06
C GLN A 140 9.78 -7.84 17.29
N VAL A 141 9.33 -6.77 17.96
CA VAL A 141 8.60 -5.69 17.29
C VAL A 141 9.52 -4.91 16.35
N GLU A 142 10.74 -4.61 16.76
CA GLU A 142 11.75 -3.97 15.91
C GLU A 142 12.04 -4.78 14.64
N GLU A 143 12.20 -6.10 14.76
CA GLU A 143 12.45 -7.01 13.63
C GLU A 143 11.26 -7.04 12.66
N ARG A 144 10.02 -7.19 13.17
CA ARG A 144 8.82 -7.17 12.34
C ARG A 144 8.58 -5.83 11.66
N VAL A 145 8.81 -4.73 12.36
CA VAL A 145 8.72 -3.38 11.78
C VAL A 145 9.76 -3.19 10.68
N ALA A 146 10.99 -3.68 10.88
CA ALA A 146 12.04 -3.59 9.86
C ALA A 146 11.69 -4.43 8.60
N GLU A 147 11.15 -5.62 8.78
CA GLU A 147 10.67 -6.46 7.68
C GLU A 147 9.54 -5.78 6.90
N LEU A 148 8.51 -5.29 7.60
CA LEU A 148 7.40 -4.58 6.98
C LEU A 148 7.85 -3.31 6.25
N ARG A 149 8.81 -2.56 6.81
CA ARG A 149 9.42 -1.39 6.14
C ARG A 149 10.08 -1.78 4.82
N SER A 150 10.87 -2.84 4.82
CA SER A 150 11.52 -3.32 3.59
C SER A 150 10.49 -3.69 2.51
N GLN A 151 9.34 -4.23 2.88
CA GLN A 151 8.28 -4.55 1.91
C GLN A 151 7.56 -3.28 1.44
N MET A 152 7.25 -2.35 2.35
CA MET A 152 6.62 -1.08 1.99
C MET A 152 7.48 -0.24 1.04
N GLU A 153 8.81 -0.24 1.20
CA GLU A 153 9.75 0.41 0.27
C GLU A 153 9.69 -0.16 -1.15
N ILE A 154 9.35 -1.45 -1.30
CA ILE A 154 9.19 -2.09 -2.60
C ILE A 154 7.82 -1.75 -3.19
N HIS A 155 6.76 -1.85 -2.38
CA HIS A 155 5.40 -1.75 -2.90
C HIS A 155 4.95 -0.31 -3.13
N CYS A 156 5.35 0.65 -2.29
CA CYS A 156 4.96 2.07 -2.41
C CYS A 156 5.78 2.88 -3.43
N VAL A 157 6.52 2.21 -4.33
CA VAL A 157 7.27 2.89 -5.40
C VAL A 157 6.30 3.62 -6.34
N PRO A 158 6.50 4.91 -6.64
CA PRO A 158 5.64 5.66 -7.55
C PRO A 158 5.96 5.37 -9.03
N PHE A 159 4.96 5.54 -9.89
CA PHE A 159 5.17 5.70 -11.34
C PHE A 159 5.96 6.98 -11.65
N SER A 160 6.94 6.84 -12.55
CA SER A 160 7.73 7.93 -13.14
C SER A 160 7.02 8.67 -14.26
#